data_AF-A0A7X3CUK0-F1
#
_entry.id   AF-A0A7X3CUK0-F1
#
_cell.length_a   1.000
_cell.length_b   1.000
_cell.length_c   1.000
_cell.angle_alpha   90.00
_cell.angle_beta   90.00
_cell.angle_gamma   90.00
#
_symmetry.space_group_name_H-M   'P 1'
#
loop_
_entity.id
_entity.type
_entity.pdbx_description
1 polymer ?
#
loop_
_entity_poly.entity_id
_entity_poly.type
_entity_poly.pdbx_seq_one_letter_code
_entity_poly.pdbx_strand_id
1 'polypeptide(L)'
;MFVVLFACLSLVTTLSSPAAADPADAAGYETIFINDFYIASEDPANQDASDTMHTAAEPVVIPATVPYIVRSGDTLYQIARSFGVSLTAILAANSIPNASRLSIGTQLEIPVQEPALQFADGQTNVVEQVLSSTLTAYTAGYESTGKTPTHPQYGITYSGSKAQEGRTIAVDPKIIPIGTKVFIDGIGLRTAEDTGSAIRGARIDVYMTDLKEARDFGVKKNVKVYVLGASQRDAAY
;
A
#
# COMPACT_ATOMS: atom_id res chain seq x y z
N MET A 1 13.39 -48.91 -57.80
CA MET A 1 14.35 -50.00 -57.61
C MET A 1 14.84 -49.89 -56.17
N PHE A 2 14.58 -50.93 -55.34
CA PHE A 2 14.83 -51.07 -53.87
C PHE A 2 14.02 -50.09 -52.99
N VAL A 3 13.05 -50.45 -52.12
CA VAL A 3 12.72 -51.63 -51.30
C VAL A 3 13.89 -52.14 -50.45
N VAL A 4 13.93 -51.71 -49.19
CA VAL A 4 14.41 -52.56 -48.08
C VAL A 4 13.44 -52.41 -46.90
N LEU A 5 12.77 -53.53 -46.66
CA LEU A 5 11.96 -53.91 -45.53
C LEU A 5 12.90 -54.50 -44.46
N PHE A 6 12.74 -54.17 -43.18
CA PHE A 6 13.12 -55.07 -42.10
C PHE A 6 12.09 -55.00 -40.98
N ALA A 7 11.37 -56.11 -40.84
CA ALA A 7 10.52 -56.44 -39.72
C ALA A 7 11.32 -57.28 -38.72
N CYS A 8 11.05 -57.10 -37.42
CA CYS A 8 11.21 -58.05 -36.32
C CYS A 8 10.82 -57.32 -35.03
N LEU A 9 10.15 -57.89 -34.04
CA LEU A 9 9.49 -59.16 -33.82
C LEU A 9 8.75 -58.94 -32.49
N SER A 10 7.48 -59.33 -32.43
CA SER A 10 6.62 -59.22 -31.26
C SER A 10 7.05 -60.18 -30.14
N LEU A 11 6.94 -59.76 -28.88
CA LEU A 11 6.39 -60.66 -27.86
C LEU A 11 5.55 -59.87 -26.85
N VAL A 12 4.26 -60.14 -26.92
CA VAL A 12 3.23 -59.80 -25.93
C VAL A 12 3.25 -60.90 -24.87
N THR A 13 3.26 -60.53 -23.60
CA THR A 13 2.74 -61.37 -22.52
C THR A 13 1.65 -60.61 -21.77
N THR A 14 0.52 -61.28 -21.61
CA THR A 14 -0.78 -60.80 -21.17
C THR A 14 -0.97 -60.82 -19.64
N LEU A 15 -1.45 -59.69 -19.12
CA LEU A 15 -2.57 -59.45 -18.19
C LEU A 15 -2.94 -60.45 -17.07
N SER A 16 -3.05 -59.89 -15.86
CA SER A 16 -3.96 -60.31 -14.78
C SER A 16 -4.31 -59.08 -13.92
N SER A 17 -5.46 -58.43 -14.17
CA SER A 17 -6.10 -57.37 -13.37
C SER A 17 -6.97 -57.97 -12.23
N PRO A 18 -7.82 -57.25 -11.45
CA PRO A 18 -8.05 -55.80 -11.26
C PRO A 18 -8.26 -55.33 -9.78
N ALA A 19 -8.60 -54.04 -9.64
CA ALA A 19 -9.23 -53.31 -8.50
C ALA A 19 -8.27 -52.47 -7.63
N ALA A 20 -8.49 -51.20 -7.35
CA ALA A 20 -9.68 -50.34 -7.51
C ALA A 20 -9.28 -48.90 -7.89
N ALA A 21 -10.17 -48.26 -8.65
CA ALA A 21 -10.15 -46.85 -8.99
C ALA A 21 -10.60 -45.97 -7.82
N ASP A 22 -10.15 -44.71 -7.80
CA ASP A 22 -11.09 -43.59 -7.62
C ASP A 22 -10.70 -42.44 -8.59
N PRO A 23 -11.67 -41.78 -9.27
CA PRO A 23 -11.47 -40.93 -10.43
C PRO A 23 -11.69 -39.43 -10.14
N ALA A 24 -10.96 -38.55 -10.82
CA ALA A 24 -11.45 -37.25 -11.30
C ALA A 24 -10.38 -36.59 -12.20
N ASP A 25 -10.63 -36.68 -13.51
CA ASP A 25 -10.42 -35.70 -14.59
C ASP A 25 -9.24 -34.70 -14.50
N ALA A 26 -8.23 -34.73 -15.36
CA ALA A 26 -8.25 -34.64 -16.83
C ALA A 26 -8.99 -33.41 -17.37
N ALA A 27 -8.38 -32.23 -17.22
CA ALA A 27 -8.58 -31.12 -18.16
C ALA A 27 -7.20 -30.62 -18.61
N GLY A 28 -6.87 -30.88 -19.87
CA GLY A 28 -5.69 -30.33 -20.52
C GLY A 28 -5.83 -28.82 -20.70
N TYR A 29 -4.72 -28.11 -20.53
CA TYR A 29 -4.55 -26.76 -21.05
C TYR A 29 -3.19 -26.67 -21.73
N GLU A 30 -3.22 -26.35 -23.02
CA GLU A 30 -2.02 -25.98 -23.77
C GLU A 30 -1.50 -24.65 -23.26
N THR A 31 -0.18 -24.58 -23.04
CA THR A 31 0.52 -23.38 -22.64
C THR A 31 0.64 -22.45 -23.85
N ILE A 32 -0.06 -21.32 -23.86
CA ILE A 32 0.12 -20.26 -24.86
C ILE A 32 0.89 -19.11 -24.19
N PHE A 33 2.09 -18.83 -24.68
CA PHE A 33 2.84 -17.63 -24.32
C PHE A 33 2.45 -16.47 -25.23
N ILE A 34 1.85 -15.42 -24.68
CA ILE A 34 1.80 -14.09 -25.32
C ILE A 34 2.11 -13.03 -24.27
N ASN A 35 3.19 -12.27 -24.50
CA ASN A 35 3.61 -11.07 -23.77
C ASN A 35 3.65 -11.15 -22.23
N ASP A 36 4.74 -11.70 -21.65
CA ASP A 36 5.36 -11.39 -20.35
C ASP A 36 4.48 -10.98 -19.13
N PHE A 37 3.23 -11.40 -19.05
CA PHE A 37 2.35 -11.15 -17.92
C PHE A 37 1.96 -12.46 -17.25
N TYR A 38 2.35 -12.62 -15.98
CA TYR A 38 1.96 -13.74 -15.14
C TYR A 38 0.52 -13.50 -14.68
N ILE A 39 -0.46 -14.25 -15.18
CA ILE A 39 -1.79 -14.35 -14.54
C ILE A 39 -1.88 -15.74 -13.94
N ALA A 40 -1.79 -15.81 -12.61
CA ALA A 40 -2.23 -16.98 -11.89
C ALA A 40 -3.75 -17.11 -12.10
N SER A 41 -4.20 -18.20 -12.71
CA SER A 41 -5.63 -18.53 -12.73
C SER A 41 -6.03 -18.92 -11.31
N GLU A 42 -6.83 -18.08 -10.67
CA GLU A 42 -7.30 -18.27 -9.30
C GLU A 42 -8.23 -19.50 -9.19
N ASP A 43 -7.96 -20.34 -8.19
CA ASP A 43 -8.87 -21.34 -7.67
C ASP A 43 -10.11 -20.63 -7.07
N PRO A 44 -11.35 -20.91 -7.50
CA PRO A 44 -12.53 -20.20 -7.03
C PRO A 44 -12.92 -20.48 -5.56
N ALA A 45 -12.14 -21.27 -4.81
CA ALA A 45 -12.46 -21.64 -3.43
C ALA A 45 -11.72 -20.85 -2.33
N ASN A 46 -10.79 -19.94 -2.66
CA ASN A 46 -10.07 -19.15 -1.65
C ASN A 46 -10.51 -17.69 -1.63
N GLN A 47 -11.60 -17.39 -0.91
CA GLN A 47 -11.92 -16.02 -0.51
C GLN A 47 -10.99 -15.57 0.63
N ASP A 48 -9.73 -15.32 0.31
CA ASP A 48 -8.88 -14.50 1.19
C ASP A 48 -9.08 -13.04 0.79
N ALA A 49 -9.71 -12.26 1.67
CA ALA A 49 -10.01 -10.84 1.48
C ALA A 49 -8.76 -9.93 1.52
N SER A 50 -7.57 -10.49 1.28
CA SER A 50 -6.28 -9.81 1.37
C SER A 50 -5.82 -9.19 0.04
N ASP A 51 -6.36 -9.64 -1.10
CA ASP A 51 -5.93 -9.17 -2.44
C ASP A 51 -6.65 -7.90 -2.93
N THR A 52 -7.75 -7.50 -2.29
CA THR A 52 -8.53 -6.32 -2.71
C THR A 52 -7.88 -4.97 -2.36
N MET A 53 -6.79 -4.96 -1.58
CA MET A 53 -6.12 -3.73 -1.12
C MET A 53 -4.98 -3.23 -2.02
N HIS A 54 -4.75 -3.87 -3.17
CA HIS A 54 -3.82 -3.40 -4.20
C HIS A 54 -4.42 -2.38 -5.19
N THR A 55 -5.72 -2.05 -5.05
CA THR A 55 -6.35 -1.16 -6.03
C THR A 55 -5.70 0.21 -6.05
N ALA A 56 -5.42 0.70 -7.27
CA ALA A 56 -4.77 1.98 -7.51
C ALA A 56 -5.52 3.12 -6.79
N ALA A 57 -4.79 3.88 -5.99
CA ALA A 57 -5.31 5.08 -5.35
C ALA A 57 -5.14 6.27 -6.30
N GLU A 58 -6.21 7.02 -6.54
CA GLU A 58 -6.14 8.22 -7.36
C GLU A 58 -5.89 9.45 -6.47
N PRO A 59 -4.89 10.30 -6.80
CA PRO A 59 -4.69 11.55 -6.10
C PRO A 59 -5.82 12.53 -6.46
N VAL A 60 -6.53 12.99 -5.43
CA VAL A 60 -7.62 13.96 -5.54
C VAL A 60 -7.33 15.16 -4.64
N VAL A 61 -8.04 16.26 -4.87
CA VAL A 61 -8.01 17.43 -4.01
C VAL A 61 -9.39 17.60 -3.40
N ILE A 62 -9.48 17.58 -2.07
CA ILE A 62 -10.75 17.67 -1.34
C ILE A 62 -10.90 19.01 -0.63
N PRO A 63 -12.11 19.55 -0.51
CA PRO A 63 -12.36 20.73 0.31
C PRO A 63 -12.23 20.38 1.80
N ALA A 64 -11.57 21.24 2.56
CA ALA A 64 -11.48 21.18 4.01
C ALA A 64 -11.57 22.58 4.63
N THR A 65 -11.76 22.66 5.95
CA THR A 65 -11.90 23.92 6.66
C THR A 65 -10.94 24.00 7.82
N VAL A 66 -10.14 25.07 7.88
CA VAL A 66 -9.23 25.34 9.00
C VAL A 66 -9.80 26.49 9.86
N PRO A 67 -10.03 26.29 11.18
CA PRO A 67 -10.45 27.37 12.05
C PRO A 67 -9.30 28.37 12.29
N TYR A 68 -9.57 29.66 12.16
CA TYR A 68 -8.61 30.73 12.39
C TYR A 68 -9.20 31.83 13.28
N ILE A 69 -8.52 32.16 14.38
CA ILE A 69 -8.91 33.28 15.24
C ILE A 69 -8.22 34.55 14.77
N VAL A 70 -9.00 35.54 14.35
CA VAL A 70 -8.51 36.86 13.93
C VAL A 70 -7.69 37.52 15.03
N ARG A 71 -6.50 37.97 14.69
CA ARG A 71 -5.57 38.66 15.58
C ARG A 71 -5.51 40.15 15.27
N SER A 72 -4.96 40.91 16.20
CA SER A 72 -4.73 42.35 15.99
C SER A 72 -3.79 42.55 14.80
N GLY A 73 -4.20 43.42 13.86
CA GLY A 73 -3.45 43.71 12.65
C GLY A 73 -3.73 42.79 11.46
N ASP A 74 -4.55 41.75 11.63
CA ASP A 74 -4.95 40.89 10.52
C ASP A 74 -5.87 41.62 9.53
N THR A 75 -5.71 41.28 8.26
CA THR A 75 -6.68 41.58 7.22
C THR A 75 -7.08 40.28 6.53
N LEU A 76 -8.33 40.19 6.03
CA LEU A 76 -8.75 39.01 5.27
C LEU A 76 -7.86 38.74 4.06
N TYR A 77 -7.26 39.78 3.46
CA TYR A 77 -6.33 39.63 2.36
C TYR A 77 -5.03 38.93 2.78
N GLN A 78 -4.44 39.32 3.92
CA GLN A 78 -3.24 38.67 4.44
C GLN A 78 -3.51 37.23 4.87
N ILE A 79 -4.66 36.99 5.52
CA ILE A 79 -5.10 35.64 5.89
C ILE A 79 -5.31 34.78 4.63
N ALA A 80 -6.05 35.28 3.64
CA ALA A 80 -6.24 34.57 2.37
C ALA A 80 -4.91 34.16 1.73
N ARG A 81 -3.96 35.10 1.67
CA ARG A 81 -2.62 34.87 1.14
C ARG A 81 -1.81 33.86 1.96
N SER A 82 -1.92 33.86 3.29
CA SER A 82 -1.17 32.92 4.14
C SER A 82 -1.66 31.49 3.99
N PHE A 83 -2.95 31.30 3.72
CA PHE A 83 -3.56 29.99 3.49
C PHE A 83 -3.62 29.60 2.00
N GLY A 84 -3.20 30.47 1.08
CA GLY A 84 -3.25 30.19 -0.35
C GLY A 84 -4.67 30.13 -0.93
N VAL A 85 -5.65 30.74 -0.26
CA VAL A 85 -7.07 30.75 -0.67
C VAL A 85 -7.47 32.12 -1.20
N SER A 86 -8.61 32.21 -1.89
CA SER A 86 -9.12 33.50 -2.35
C SER A 86 -9.87 34.23 -1.24
N LEU A 87 -9.83 35.57 -1.27
CA LEU A 87 -10.66 36.40 -0.38
C LEU A 87 -12.15 36.05 -0.51
N THR A 88 -12.62 35.83 -1.74
CA THR A 88 -14.00 35.48 -2.02
C THR A 88 -14.40 34.13 -1.41
N ALA A 89 -13.51 33.14 -1.39
CA ALA A 89 -13.76 31.86 -0.75
C ALA A 89 -13.94 32.02 0.77
N ILE A 90 -13.08 32.81 1.43
CA ILE A 90 -13.23 33.09 2.87
C ILE A 90 -14.54 33.82 3.16
N LEU A 91 -14.88 34.86 2.38
CA LEU A 91 -16.13 35.60 2.57
C LEU A 91 -17.36 34.70 2.41
N ALA A 92 -17.36 33.84 1.38
CA ALA A 92 -18.44 32.90 1.12
C ALA A 92 -18.57 31.86 2.23
N ALA A 93 -17.47 31.23 2.66
CA ALA A 93 -17.47 30.22 3.72
C ALA A 93 -17.99 30.77 5.06
N ASN A 94 -17.69 32.04 5.36
CA ASN A 94 -18.05 32.66 6.65
C ASN A 94 -19.34 33.50 6.59
N SER A 95 -20.04 33.52 5.46
CA SER A 95 -21.21 34.38 5.24
C SER A 95 -20.92 35.87 5.57
N ILE A 96 -19.71 36.34 5.27
CA ILE A 96 -19.30 37.73 5.52
C ILE A 96 -19.55 38.56 4.26
N PRO A 97 -20.51 39.50 4.26
CA PRO A 97 -20.83 40.27 3.07
C PRO A 97 -19.80 41.35 2.74
N ASN A 98 -18.98 41.78 3.71
CA ASN A 98 -18.01 42.87 3.53
C ASN A 98 -16.70 42.61 4.29
N ALA A 99 -15.57 42.67 3.57
CA ALA A 99 -14.24 42.40 4.10
C ALA A 99 -13.77 43.36 5.21
N SER A 100 -14.38 44.55 5.30
CA SER A 100 -14.02 45.60 6.27
C SER A 100 -14.56 45.37 7.69
N ARG A 101 -15.32 44.30 7.95
CA ARG A 101 -15.94 44.01 9.26
C ARG A 101 -15.20 42.92 10.05
N LEU A 102 -13.88 42.85 9.92
CA LEU A 102 -13.10 41.87 10.65
C LEU A 102 -12.87 42.34 12.09
N SER A 103 -13.39 41.61 13.08
CA SER A 103 -13.18 41.89 14.49
C SER A 103 -12.12 40.95 15.06
N ILE A 104 -11.24 41.48 15.91
CA ILE A 104 -10.26 40.66 16.63
C ILE A 104 -11.01 39.64 17.48
N GLY A 105 -10.55 38.40 17.48
CA GLY A 105 -11.17 37.28 18.20
C GLY A 105 -12.28 36.58 17.42
N THR A 106 -12.70 37.08 16.26
CA THR A 106 -13.63 36.35 15.38
C THR A 106 -12.97 35.05 14.91
N GLN A 107 -13.69 33.94 15.04
CA GLN A 107 -13.30 32.68 14.42
C GLN A 107 -13.78 32.66 12.97
N LEU A 108 -12.85 32.43 12.06
CA LEU A 108 -13.11 32.20 10.64
C LEU A 108 -12.93 30.73 10.31
N GLU A 109 -13.80 30.23 9.44
CA GLU A 109 -13.65 28.99 8.69
C GLU A 109 -12.89 29.28 7.40
N ILE A 110 -11.64 28.82 7.30
CA ILE A 110 -10.82 29.04 6.11
C ILE A 110 -10.96 27.82 5.18
N PRO A 111 -11.59 27.97 3.99
CA PRO A 111 -11.83 26.85 3.08
C PRO A 111 -10.55 26.53 2.31
N VAL A 112 -9.80 25.54 2.78
CA VAL A 112 -8.57 25.06 2.14
C VAL A 112 -8.86 23.88 1.22
N GLN A 113 -7.88 23.56 0.38
CA GLN A 113 -7.89 22.40 -0.48
C GLN A 113 -6.77 21.46 -0.02
N GLU A 114 -7.12 20.23 0.31
CA GLU A 114 -6.16 19.24 0.81
C GLU A 114 -5.95 18.13 -0.21
N PRO A 115 -4.69 17.70 -0.45
CA PRO A 115 -4.44 16.52 -1.24
C PRO A 115 -4.93 15.27 -0.48
N ALA A 116 -5.56 14.36 -1.19
CA ALA A 116 -6.04 13.10 -0.64
C ALA A 116 -5.84 11.96 -1.64
N LEU A 117 -5.86 10.74 -1.14
CA LEU A 117 -5.97 9.53 -1.95
C LEU A 117 -7.38 8.98 -1.82
N GLN A 118 -8.02 8.73 -2.95
CA GLN A 118 -9.27 8.00 -3.02
C GLN A 118 -8.99 6.55 -3.41
N PHE A 119 -9.48 5.61 -2.60
CA PHE A 119 -9.37 4.17 -2.82
C PHE A 119 -10.66 3.62 -3.45
N ALA A 120 -10.57 2.44 -4.06
CA ALA A 120 -11.68 1.85 -4.81
C ALA A 120 -12.88 1.42 -3.96
N ASP A 121 -12.69 1.22 -2.65
CA ASP A 121 -13.77 0.98 -1.70
C ASP A 121 -14.52 2.29 -1.31
N GLY A 122 -14.14 3.41 -1.92
CA GLY A 122 -14.67 4.74 -1.66
C GLY A 122 -14.13 5.37 -0.38
N GLN A 123 -13.12 4.80 0.28
CA GLN A 123 -12.40 5.48 1.35
C GLN A 123 -11.53 6.60 0.77
N THR A 124 -11.46 7.70 1.52
CA THR A 124 -10.58 8.83 1.21
C THR A 124 -9.72 9.15 2.42
N ASN A 125 -8.41 9.22 2.20
CA ASN A 125 -7.44 9.60 3.23
C ASN A 125 -6.70 10.86 2.80
N VAL A 126 -6.60 11.82 3.71
CA VAL A 126 -5.77 13.01 3.51
C VAL A 126 -4.31 12.57 3.38
N VAL A 127 -3.59 13.18 2.45
CA VAL A 127 -2.15 12.97 2.27
C VAL A 127 -1.42 14.06 3.04
N GLU A 128 -0.79 13.70 4.15
CA GLU A 128 -0.03 14.64 4.97
C GLU A 128 1.33 14.95 4.36
N GLN A 129 1.93 13.96 3.70
CA GLN A 129 3.25 14.09 3.10
C GLN A 129 3.43 13.12 1.93
N VAL A 130 4.15 13.54 0.90
CA VAL A 130 4.65 12.65 -0.16
C VAL A 130 6.16 12.58 -0.09
N LEU A 131 6.68 11.36 0.05
CA LEU A 131 8.11 11.06 0.09
C LEU A 131 8.58 10.44 -1.23
N SER A 132 9.81 10.76 -1.62
CA SER A 132 10.54 10.01 -2.64
C SER A 132 11.50 9.06 -1.93
N SER A 133 11.09 7.79 -1.81
CA SER A 133 11.69 6.84 -0.89
C SER A 133 12.60 5.83 -1.59
N THR A 134 13.53 5.26 -0.81
CA THR A 134 14.26 4.05 -1.17
C THR A 134 13.66 2.87 -0.42
N LEU A 135 13.20 1.85 -1.16
CA LEU A 135 12.62 0.65 -0.59
C LEU A 135 13.59 -0.52 -0.65
N THR A 136 13.62 -1.28 0.43
CA THR A 136 14.19 -2.64 0.50
C THR A 136 13.14 -3.60 1.06
N ALA A 137 13.49 -4.88 1.17
CA ALA A 137 12.68 -5.86 1.86
C ALA A 137 13.50 -6.61 2.92
N TYR A 138 12.82 -7.06 3.96
CA TYR A 138 13.38 -7.85 5.05
C TYR A 138 12.41 -8.96 5.47
N THR A 139 12.94 -9.98 6.14
CA THR A 139 12.11 -11.03 6.74
C THR A 139 12.30 -11.06 8.27
N ALA A 140 11.54 -11.91 8.96
CA ALA A 140 11.75 -12.16 10.38
C ALA A 140 13.04 -12.97 10.66
N GLY A 141 13.65 -13.55 9.61
CA GLY A 141 14.77 -14.45 9.65
C GLY A 141 16.05 -13.87 10.25
N TYR A 142 17.01 -14.77 10.50
CA TYR A 142 18.29 -14.44 11.12
C TYR A 142 19.10 -13.45 10.27
N GLU A 143 19.00 -13.53 8.95
CA GLU A 143 19.70 -12.65 8.01
C GLU A 143 19.28 -11.18 8.11
N SER A 144 18.05 -10.92 8.54
CA SER A 144 17.51 -9.57 8.72
C SER A 144 17.54 -9.12 10.19
N THR A 145 17.21 -10.02 11.12
CA THR A 145 16.96 -9.66 12.53
C THR A 145 17.96 -10.24 13.53
N GLY A 146 18.80 -11.19 13.10
CA GLY A 146 19.68 -11.96 13.98
C GLY A 146 18.96 -12.95 14.90
N LYS A 147 17.67 -13.23 14.67
CA LYS A 147 16.84 -14.10 15.52
C LYS A 147 16.41 -15.37 14.78
N THR A 148 16.33 -16.47 15.50
CA THR A 148 15.77 -17.74 15.01
C THR A 148 14.30 -17.88 15.42
N PRO A 149 13.51 -18.76 14.79
CA PRO A 149 12.09 -18.99 15.16
C PRO A 149 11.85 -19.35 16.64
N THR A 150 12.87 -19.87 17.32
CA THR A 150 12.82 -20.21 18.75
C THR A 150 13.04 -19.00 19.68
N HIS A 151 13.45 -17.85 19.16
CA HIS A 151 13.71 -16.66 19.95
C HIS A 151 12.38 -15.97 20.35
N PRO A 152 12.20 -15.52 21.61
CA PRO A 152 10.94 -14.91 22.07
C PRO A 152 10.48 -13.68 21.27
N GLN A 153 11.44 -12.94 20.70
CA GLN A 153 11.19 -11.75 19.88
C GLN A 153 11.25 -12.01 18.36
N TYR A 154 11.19 -13.28 17.93
CA TYR A 154 11.15 -13.61 16.51
C TYR A 154 9.88 -13.06 15.86
N GLY A 155 10.04 -12.28 14.79
CA GLY A 155 8.93 -11.63 14.08
C GLY A 155 8.19 -10.56 14.89
N ILE A 156 8.73 -10.12 16.03
CA ILE A 156 8.15 -9.01 16.81
C ILE A 156 8.76 -7.69 16.34
N THR A 157 7.89 -6.77 15.91
CA THR A 157 8.25 -5.42 15.44
C THR A 157 8.53 -4.48 16.61
N TYR A 158 9.08 -3.31 16.30
CA TYR A 158 9.26 -2.22 17.26
C TYR A 158 7.95 -1.81 17.98
N SER A 159 6.81 -1.83 17.29
CA SER A 159 5.50 -1.51 17.91
C SER A 159 5.01 -2.57 18.89
N GLY A 160 5.65 -3.76 18.89
CA GLY A 160 5.25 -4.92 19.69
C GLY A 160 4.26 -5.85 18.99
N SER A 161 3.80 -5.52 17.78
CA SER A 161 2.98 -6.43 16.97
C SER A 161 3.85 -7.51 16.29
N LYS A 162 3.22 -8.58 15.81
CA LYS A 162 3.89 -9.51 14.88
C LYS A 162 3.94 -8.90 13.49
N ALA A 163 5.10 -8.99 12.85
CA ALA A 163 5.27 -8.58 11.47
C ALA A 163 4.37 -9.42 10.55
N GLN A 164 3.66 -8.76 9.66
CA GLN A 164 2.68 -9.37 8.77
C GLN A 164 2.91 -8.86 7.34
N GLU A 165 3.02 -9.79 6.40
CA GLU A 165 3.15 -9.47 4.98
C GLU A 165 1.90 -8.78 4.45
N GLY A 166 2.07 -7.89 3.48
CA GLY A 166 0.99 -7.01 3.02
C GLY A 166 0.63 -5.87 3.98
N ARG A 167 1.23 -5.81 5.18
CA ARG A 167 0.93 -4.79 6.20
C ARG A 167 2.18 -4.09 6.71
N THR A 168 3.14 -4.82 7.27
CA THR A 168 4.21 -4.27 8.08
C THR A 168 5.31 -3.63 7.22
N ILE A 169 5.73 -2.44 7.60
CA ILE A 169 6.97 -1.82 7.11
C ILE A 169 7.83 -1.32 8.27
N ALA A 170 9.15 -1.33 8.07
CA ALA A 170 10.11 -0.66 8.94
C ALA A 170 10.42 0.74 8.40
N VAL A 171 10.43 1.74 9.29
CA VAL A 171 10.61 3.16 8.93
C VAL A 171 11.55 3.89 9.89
N ASP A 172 11.89 5.14 9.56
CA ASP A 172 12.43 6.11 10.51
C ASP A 172 11.26 6.84 11.23
N PRO A 173 11.05 6.64 12.55
CA PRO A 173 9.94 7.27 13.29
C PRO A 173 9.94 8.79 13.29
N LYS A 174 11.07 9.44 12.98
CA LYS A 174 11.15 10.90 12.86
C LYS A 174 10.55 11.42 11.56
N ILE A 175 10.44 10.56 10.55
CA ILE A 175 9.91 10.88 9.23
C ILE A 175 8.50 10.31 9.07
N ILE A 176 8.30 9.06 9.47
CA ILE A 176 6.99 8.39 9.46
C ILE A 176 6.77 7.82 10.87
N PRO A 177 5.92 8.44 11.71
CA PRO A 177 5.63 7.94 13.05
C PRO A 177 5.13 6.48 13.05
N ILE A 178 5.41 5.74 14.12
CA ILE A 178 4.91 4.38 14.29
C ILE A 178 3.39 4.41 14.43
N GLY A 179 2.71 3.49 13.74
CA GLY A 179 1.27 3.38 13.59
C GLY A 179 0.71 4.06 12.34
N THR A 180 1.50 4.93 11.69
CA THR A 180 1.05 5.65 10.50
C THR A 180 0.82 4.71 9.32
N LYS A 181 -0.32 4.88 8.64
CA LYS A 181 -0.61 4.20 7.37
C LYS A 181 0.06 4.94 6.23
N VAL A 182 0.54 4.19 5.26
CA VAL A 182 1.12 4.74 4.03
C VAL A 182 0.55 4.02 2.82
N PHE A 183 0.45 4.71 1.69
CA PHE A 183 0.28 4.08 0.38
C PHE A 183 1.61 4.15 -0.36
N ILE A 184 2.13 3.00 -0.80
CA ILE A 184 3.37 2.91 -1.53
C ILE A 184 3.05 2.62 -2.99
N ASP A 185 3.50 3.50 -3.90
CA ASP A 185 3.24 3.36 -5.32
C ASP A 185 3.79 2.02 -5.85
N GLY A 186 2.93 1.25 -6.53
CA GLY A 186 3.23 -0.10 -7.00
C GLY A 186 3.31 -1.22 -5.93
N ILE A 187 2.98 -0.94 -4.66
CA ILE A 187 3.00 -1.93 -3.56
C ILE A 187 1.70 -1.91 -2.73
N GLY A 188 1.01 -0.78 -2.65
CA GLY A 188 -0.26 -0.64 -1.93
C GLY A 188 -0.12 -0.17 -0.49
N LEU A 189 -1.20 -0.37 0.28
CA LEU A 189 -1.32 0.11 1.67
C LEU A 189 -0.44 -0.66 2.64
N ARG A 190 0.28 0.05 3.50
CA ARG A 190 1.12 -0.51 4.57
C ARG A 190 0.98 0.29 5.86
N THR A 191 1.49 -0.26 6.97
CA THR A 191 1.49 0.34 8.30
C THR A 191 2.91 0.35 8.86
N ALA A 192 3.37 1.53 9.30
CA ALA A 192 4.63 1.71 9.99
C ALA A 192 4.59 1.03 11.36
N GLU A 193 5.20 -0.15 11.48
CA GLU A 193 5.15 -0.92 12.72
C GLU A 193 6.54 -1.25 13.25
N ASP A 194 7.55 -1.20 12.39
CA ASP A 194 8.90 -1.60 12.75
C ASP A 194 9.93 -0.49 12.54
N THR A 195 11.13 -0.71 13.08
CA THR A 195 12.29 0.16 12.88
C THR A 195 13.55 -0.68 12.65
N GLY A 196 14.53 -0.11 11.97
CA GLY A 196 15.84 -0.73 11.80
C GLY A 196 16.96 0.29 11.96
N SER A 197 18.14 -0.15 12.39
CA SER A 197 19.30 0.74 12.57
C SER A 197 19.73 1.42 11.28
N ALA A 198 19.62 0.70 10.15
CA ALA A 198 19.91 1.18 8.80
C ALA A 198 18.73 1.91 8.13
N ILE A 199 17.54 1.90 8.74
CA ILE A 199 16.34 2.54 8.21
C ILE A 199 16.26 3.95 8.79
N ARG A 200 16.74 4.91 7.99
CA ARG A 200 16.92 6.33 8.35
C ARG A 200 16.44 7.21 7.20
N GLY A 201 15.83 8.35 7.51
CA GLY A 201 15.27 9.25 6.51
C GLY A 201 14.09 8.61 5.76
N ALA A 202 13.98 8.88 4.45
CA ALA A 202 12.95 8.30 3.58
C ALA A 202 13.28 6.87 3.09
N ARG A 203 14.05 6.09 3.87
CA ARG A 203 14.26 4.66 3.60
C ARG A 203 13.18 3.86 4.30
N ILE A 204 12.63 2.87 3.60
CA ILE A 204 11.57 2.00 4.13
C ILE A 204 11.94 0.55 3.80
N ASP A 205 11.75 -0.35 4.76
CA ASP A 205 11.93 -1.78 4.57
C ASP A 205 10.57 -2.48 4.58
N VAL A 206 10.24 -3.18 3.50
CA VAL A 206 8.97 -3.89 3.35
C VAL A 206 9.10 -5.29 3.93
N TYR A 207 8.24 -5.65 4.88
CA TYR A 207 8.26 -6.99 5.44
C TYR A 207 7.72 -8.00 4.43
N MET A 208 8.47 -9.08 4.24
CA MET A 208 8.09 -10.24 3.44
C MET A 208 8.31 -11.53 4.24
N THR A 209 7.49 -12.54 3.99
CA THR A 209 7.66 -13.82 4.68
C THR A 209 8.75 -14.68 4.06
N ASP A 210 8.85 -14.69 2.73
CA ASP A 210 9.81 -15.49 2.00
C ASP A 210 11.13 -14.75 1.73
N LEU A 211 12.24 -15.40 2.06
CA LEU A 211 13.58 -14.82 1.91
C LEU A 211 14.01 -14.68 0.44
N LYS A 212 13.55 -15.59 -0.43
CA LYS A 212 13.85 -15.48 -1.86
C LYS A 212 13.11 -14.28 -2.44
N GLU A 213 11.84 -14.09 -2.11
CA GLU A 213 11.07 -12.92 -2.53
C GLU A 213 11.67 -11.61 -2.01
N ALA A 214 12.10 -11.55 -0.74
CA ALA A 214 12.78 -10.38 -0.19
C ALA A 214 14.08 -10.03 -0.94
N ARG A 215 14.83 -11.04 -1.39
CA ARG A 215 16.04 -10.83 -2.21
C ARG A 215 15.69 -10.38 -3.62
N ASP A 216 14.70 -11.00 -4.24
CA ASP A 216 14.25 -10.70 -5.60
C ASP A 216 13.60 -9.30 -5.68
N PHE A 217 13.00 -8.82 -4.58
CA PHE A 217 12.46 -7.47 -4.48
C PHE A 217 13.51 -6.38 -4.77
N GLY A 218 14.75 -6.63 -4.34
CA GLY A 218 15.90 -5.76 -4.57
C GLY A 218 15.78 -4.38 -3.92
N VAL A 219 16.53 -3.41 -4.45
CA VAL A 219 16.44 -2.01 -4.01
C VAL A 219 15.64 -1.22 -5.02
N LYS A 220 14.54 -0.59 -4.60
CA LYS A 220 13.77 0.33 -5.44
C LYS A 220 14.04 1.76 -5.00
N LYS A 221 14.31 2.67 -5.94
CA LYS A 221 14.63 4.07 -5.66
C LYS A 221 13.57 4.99 -6.22
N ASN A 222 13.45 6.17 -5.63
CA ASN A 222 12.53 7.23 -6.06
C ASN A 222 11.06 6.80 -6.06
N VAL A 223 10.69 5.84 -5.19
CA VAL A 223 9.31 5.36 -5.09
C VAL A 223 8.48 6.38 -4.33
N LYS A 224 7.33 6.78 -4.87
CA LYS A 224 6.43 7.70 -4.18
C LYS A 224 5.74 6.97 -3.04
N VAL A 225 5.84 7.56 -1.85
CA VAL A 225 5.15 7.07 -0.65
C VAL A 225 4.30 8.19 -0.09
N TYR A 226 3.00 7.94 -0.02
CA TYR A 226 2.00 8.85 0.50
C TYR A 226 1.78 8.51 1.97
N VAL A 227 2.18 9.41 2.86
CA VAL A 227 1.93 9.33 4.30
C VAL A 227 0.50 9.78 4.55
N LEU A 228 -0.31 8.89 5.10
CA LEU A 228 -1.75 9.10 5.21
C LEU A 228 -2.11 9.62 6.60
N GLY A 229 -2.91 10.68 6.61
CA GLY A 229 -3.56 11.21 7.79
C GLY A 229 -4.91 10.54 8.07
N ALA A 230 -5.74 11.21 8.87
CA ALA A 230 -7.06 10.74 9.24
C ALA A 230 -7.95 10.40 8.02
N SER A 231 -8.75 9.34 8.14
CA SER A 231 -9.74 9.00 7.12
C SER A 231 -10.95 9.92 7.24
N GLN A 232 -11.46 10.42 6.12
CA GLN A 232 -12.68 11.23 6.09
C GLN A 232 -13.94 10.43 6.48
N ARG A 233 -13.88 9.08 6.57
CA ARG A 233 -14.98 8.29 7.15
C ARG A 233 -15.12 8.48 8.66
N ASP A 234 -14.03 8.83 9.34
CA ASP A 234 -14.01 8.94 10.80
C ASP A 234 -14.45 10.32 11.31
N ALA A 235 -14.55 11.31 10.42
CA ALA A 235 -14.97 12.68 10.75
C ALA A 235 -16.51 12.88 10.73
N ALA A 236 -17.28 11.85 10.40
CA ALA A 236 -18.73 11.90 10.21
C ALA A 236 -19.57 11.38 11.39
N TYR A 237 -19.01 11.32 12.61
CA TYR A 237 -19.70 10.83 13.81
C TYR A 237 -19.63 11.78 15.00
#